data_AF-A0A5M6BW53-F1
#
_entry.id   AF-A0A5M6BW53-F1
#
_cell.length_a   1.000
_cell.length_b   1.000
_cell.length_c   1.000
_cell.angle_alpha   90.00
_cell.angle_beta   90.00
_cell.angle_gamma   90.00
#
_symmetry.space_group_name_H-M   'P 1'
#
loop_
_entity.id
_entity.type
_entity.pdbx_description
1 polymer ?
#
loop_
_entity_poly.entity_id
_entity_poly.type
_entity_poly.pdbx_seq_one_letter_code
_entity_poly.pdbx_strand_id
1 'polypeptide(L)'
;MASRLPSFPLLARRSNPAILPISPTRSGNNKPKSLQKTKRTFKPNLTRVDWPVTLLGGLVPLEREASGSALPKLRGVKMQMRRIRDVEKAGGIEGLLLSRRSKDLTPFGAALRSRVFDHLHQIKADLKAERAMIREEGLGLESGSELSSDRIANEERPLVEGR
;
A
#
# COMPACT_ATOMS: atom_id res chain seq x y z
N MET A 1 -10.84 7.32 28.05
CA MET A 1 -9.95 6.14 28.14
C MET A 1 -9.24 6.00 26.80
N ALA A 2 -7.92 6.18 26.73
CA ALA A 2 -7.18 6.11 25.48
C ALA A 2 -7.22 4.67 24.93
N SER A 3 -7.84 4.48 23.78
CA SER A 3 -7.80 3.22 23.03
C SER A 3 -6.35 2.94 22.64
N ARG A 4 -5.70 2.04 23.38
CA ARG A 4 -4.36 1.54 23.02
C ARG A 4 -4.51 0.69 21.76
N LEU A 5 -4.37 1.31 20.59
CA LEU A 5 -4.18 0.59 19.34
C LEU A 5 -2.98 -0.36 19.51
N PRO A 6 -3.06 -1.62 19.06
CA PRO A 6 -1.96 -2.56 19.20
C PRO A 6 -0.72 -2.01 18.48
N SER A 7 0.31 -1.62 19.24
CA SER A 7 1.57 -1.14 18.69
C SER A 7 2.22 -2.24 17.86
N PHE A 8 2.48 -1.96 16.58
CA PHE A 8 2.89 -2.97 15.60
C PHE A 8 4.27 -3.61 15.90
N PRO A 9 4.37 -4.95 15.98
CA PRO A 9 5.65 -5.64 15.95
C PRO A 9 6.28 -5.69 14.54
N LEU A 10 5.84 -4.83 13.61
CA LEU A 10 6.36 -4.72 12.22
C LEU A 10 7.37 -3.58 12.07
N LEU A 11 7.08 -2.42 12.68
CA LEU A 11 7.97 -1.27 12.71
C LEU A 11 9.13 -1.46 13.70
N ALA A 12 8.94 -2.31 14.70
CA ALA A 12 9.97 -2.69 15.67
C ALA A 12 11.01 -3.68 15.10
N ARG A 13 10.76 -4.28 13.93
CA ARG A 13 11.69 -5.28 13.36
C ARG A 13 12.93 -4.61 12.80
N ARG A 14 14.09 -5.22 13.08
CA ARG A 14 15.37 -4.83 12.46
C ARG A 14 15.37 -5.02 10.94
N SER A 15 14.64 -6.01 10.43
CA SER A 15 14.48 -6.24 9.00
C SER A 15 13.16 -6.93 8.68
N ASN A 16 12.60 -6.60 7.51
CA ASN A 16 11.36 -7.19 7.04
C ASN A 16 11.60 -8.13 5.86
N PRO A 17 10.81 -9.23 5.75
CA PRO A 17 10.88 -10.11 4.60
C PRO A 17 10.38 -9.39 3.33
N ALA A 18 10.52 -10.05 2.19
CA ALA A 18 10.16 -9.44 0.92
C ALA A 18 8.65 -9.27 0.78
N ILE A 19 8.21 -8.13 0.23
CA ILE A 19 6.79 -7.88 -0.09
C ILE A 19 6.44 -8.50 -1.44
N LEU A 20 7.29 -8.27 -2.44
CA LEU A 20 7.17 -8.83 -3.78
C LEU A 20 7.97 -10.14 -3.90
N PRO A 21 7.50 -11.12 -4.71
CA PRO A 21 8.22 -12.36 -4.91
C PRO A 21 9.60 -12.11 -5.54
N ILE A 22 10.61 -12.75 -4.95
CA ILE A 22 12.00 -12.67 -5.41
C ILE A 22 12.24 -13.84 -6.36
N SER A 23 12.82 -13.55 -7.53
CA SER A 23 13.22 -14.57 -8.49
C SER A 23 14.23 -15.54 -7.87
N PRO A 24 14.09 -16.85 -8.12
CA PRO A 24 14.99 -17.85 -7.57
C PRO A 24 16.40 -17.70 -8.14
N THR A 25 17.39 -18.17 -7.36
CA THR A 25 18.78 -18.29 -7.83
C THR A 25 18.83 -19.35 -8.91
N ARG A 26 19.45 -19.05 -10.05
CA ARG A 26 19.57 -19.99 -11.17
C ARG A 26 20.98 -20.58 -11.20
N SER A 27 21.10 -21.89 -11.34
CA SER A 27 22.38 -22.53 -11.62
C SER A 27 22.69 -22.48 -13.12
N GLY A 28 23.97 -22.37 -13.47
CA GLY A 28 24.44 -22.52 -14.84
C GLY A 28 25.89 -22.96 -14.86
N ASN A 29 26.46 -23.05 -16.06
CA ASN A 29 27.88 -23.31 -16.25
C ASN A 29 28.57 -22.06 -16.76
N ASN A 30 29.82 -21.84 -16.34
CA ASN A 30 30.74 -20.95 -17.01
C ASN A 30 31.17 -21.59 -18.33
N LYS A 31 31.26 -20.77 -19.39
CA LYS A 31 31.78 -21.17 -20.70
C LYS A 31 33.14 -20.50 -20.90
N PRO A 32 34.23 -21.11 -20.41
CA PRO A 32 35.57 -20.58 -20.68
C PRO A 32 35.94 -20.80 -22.14
N LYS A 33 37.08 -20.22 -22.56
CA LYS A 33 37.68 -20.51 -23.87
C LYS A 33 38.21 -21.96 -23.95
N SER A 34 38.45 -22.62 -22.81
CA SER A 34 38.81 -24.05 -22.72
C SER A 34 37.57 -24.96 -22.68
N LEU A 35 37.74 -26.27 -22.86
CA LEU A 35 36.65 -27.26 -22.87
C LEU A 35 36.03 -27.53 -21.48
N GLN A 36 36.71 -27.13 -20.40
CA GLN A 36 36.31 -27.46 -19.02
C GLN A 36 35.25 -26.49 -18.48
N LYS A 37 34.01 -26.96 -18.37
CA LYS A 37 32.90 -26.18 -17.81
C LYS A 37 32.91 -26.24 -16.28
N THR A 38 32.89 -25.09 -15.62
CA THR A 38 32.71 -24.98 -14.16
C THR A 38 31.29 -24.55 -13.80
N LYS A 39 30.79 -24.99 -12.64
CA LYS A 39 29.47 -24.57 -12.13
C LYS A 39 29.50 -23.09 -11.72
N ARG A 40 28.41 -22.37 -11.96
CA ARG A 40 28.18 -21.01 -11.46
C ARG A 40 26.73 -20.81 -11.02
N THR A 41 26.49 -19.79 -10.20
CA THR A 41 25.16 -19.41 -9.73
C THR A 41 24.85 -17.96 -10.10
N PHE A 42 23.67 -17.73 -10.65
CA PHE A 42 23.12 -16.40 -10.93
C PHE A 42 22.20 -16.00 -9.79
N LYS A 43 22.71 -15.15 -8.90
CA LYS A 43 21.94 -14.57 -7.79
C LYS A 43 21.22 -13.30 -8.26
N PRO A 44 19.94 -13.09 -7.92
CA PRO A 44 19.28 -11.82 -8.19
C PRO A 44 19.94 -10.69 -7.40
N ASN A 45 19.93 -9.47 -7.94
CA ASN A 45 20.42 -8.29 -7.22
C ASN A 45 19.40 -7.88 -6.15
N LEU A 46 19.74 -8.13 -4.89
CA LEU A 46 18.88 -7.91 -3.73
C LEU A 46 19.42 -6.77 -2.86
N THR A 47 18.50 -5.95 -2.38
CA THR A 47 18.78 -4.86 -1.45
C THR A 47 17.76 -4.87 -0.32
N ARG A 48 18.09 -4.17 0.77
CA ARG A 48 17.16 -3.87 1.86
C ARG A 48 16.99 -2.36 1.91
N VAL A 49 15.74 -1.93 1.82
CA VAL A 49 15.41 -0.51 1.76
C VAL A 49 14.39 -0.20 2.84
N ASP A 50 14.57 0.96 3.48
CA ASP A 50 13.64 1.51 4.45
C ASP A 50 12.63 2.38 3.71
N TRP A 51 11.35 2.11 3.91
CA TRP A 51 10.28 2.81 3.20
C TRP A 51 9.41 3.59 4.17
N PRO A 52 9.10 4.87 3.92
CA PRO A 52 8.13 5.61 4.71
C PRO A 52 6.75 4.98 4.56
N VAL A 53 5.98 4.99 5.64
CA VAL A 53 4.59 4.52 5.70
C VAL A 53 3.73 5.58 6.37
N THR A 54 2.49 5.74 5.92
CA THR A 54 1.52 6.66 6.54
C THR A 54 0.46 5.86 7.29
N LEU A 55 -0.30 5.04 6.58
CA LEU A 55 -1.41 4.26 7.13
C LEU A 55 -0.92 3.19 8.13
N LEU A 56 0.17 2.50 7.80
CA LEU A 56 0.77 1.47 8.66
C LEU A 56 1.59 2.06 9.82
N GLY A 57 1.84 3.38 9.79
CA GLY A 57 2.58 4.11 10.81
C GLY A 57 1.83 4.33 12.12
N GLY A 58 0.51 4.06 12.13
CA GLY A 58 -0.39 4.50 13.20
C GLY A 58 -0.81 5.95 13.01
N LEU A 59 -1.70 6.45 13.88
CA LEU A 59 -2.11 7.86 13.89
C LEU A 59 -0.87 8.73 14.07
N VAL A 60 -0.43 9.38 13.00
CA VAL A 60 0.56 10.44 13.07
C VAL A 60 -0.16 11.60 13.73
N PRO A 61 0.25 12.05 14.93
CA PRO A 61 -0.32 13.27 15.50
C PRO A 61 -0.08 14.39 14.50
N LEU A 62 -1.11 15.09 14.04
CA LEU A 62 -0.97 16.23 13.11
C LEU A 62 0.03 17.28 13.64
N GLU A 63 0.23 17.35 14.95
CA GLU A 63 1.25 18.19 15.61
C GLU A 63 2.70 17.83 15.23
N ARG A 64 2.96 16.61 14.73
CA ARG A 64 4.29 16.18 14.28
C ARG A 64 4.66 16.66 12.88
N GLU A 65 3.69 17.09 12.08
CA GLU A 65 3.97 17.68 10.76
C GLU A 65 4.64 19.05 10.89
N ALA A 66 4.37 19.79 11.98
CA ALA A 66 4.99 21.08 12.27
C ALA A 66 6.43 20.98 12.82
N SER A 67 6.87 19.81 13.30
CA SER A 67 8.16 19.62 14.00
C SER A 67 9.22 18.85 13.20
N GLY A 68 9.05 18.70 11.88
CA GLY A 68 10.06 18.09 11.00
C GLY A 68 10.38 16.62 11.33
N SER A 69 9.53 15.94 12.11
CA SER A 69 9.80 14.57 12.54
C SER A 69 9.63 13.60 11.37
N ALA A 70 10.64 12.74 11.13
CA ALA A 70 10.63 11.80 10.02
C ALA A 70 9.44 10.83 10.12
N LEU A 71 8.72 10.66 9.01
CA LEU A 71 7.62 9.69 8.88
C LEU A 71 8.06 8.30 9.39
N PRO A 72 7.16 7.53 10.02
CA PRO A 72 7.46 6.18 10.43
C PRO A 72 7.88 5.35 9.20
N LYS A 73 8.89 4.50 9.38
CA LYS A 73 9.48 3.72 8.27
C LYS A 73 9.35 2.24 8.52
N LEU A 74 8.93 1.50 7.50
CA LEU A 74 9.06 0.05 7.46
C LEU A 74 10.53 -0.30 7.14
N ARG A 75 11.26 -0.75 8.16
CA ARG A 75 12.70 -0.96 8.08
C ARG A 75 13.10 -2.24 7.34
N GLY A 76 14.14 -2.14 6.52
CA GLY A 76 14.90 -3.25 5.97
C GLY A 76 14.09 -4.21 5.11
N VAL A 77 13.17 -3.70 4.29
CA VAL A 77 12.34 -4.53 3.40
C VAL A 77 13.21 -5.12 2.30
N LYS A 78 13.26 -6.45 2.24
CA LYS A 78 14.06 -7.17 1.24
C LYS A 78 13.41 -7.08 -0.14
N MET A 79 14.12 -6.50 -1.12
CA MET A 79 13.60 -6.31 -2.48
C MET A 79 14.65 -6.58 -3.55
N GLN A 80 14.19 -6.80 -4.78
CA GLN A 80 15.08 -6.76 -5.95
C GLN A 80 15.26 -5.32 -6.41
N MET A 81 16.47 -4.93 -6.82
CA MET A 81 16.77 -3.54 -7.22
C MET A 81 15.82 -3.02 -8.31
N ARG A 82 15.53 -3.84 -9.32
CA ARG A 82 14.57 -3.51 -10.40
C ARG A 82 13.15 -3.24 -9.92
N ARG A 83 12.75 -3.82 -8.77
CA ARG A 83 11.41 -3.67 -8.19
C ARG A 83 11.27 -2.40 -7.34
N ILE A 84 12.37 -1.75 -6.98
CA ILE A 84 12.33 -0.47 -6.26
C ILE A 84 11.60 0.59 -7.11
N ARG A 85 11.91 0.65 -8.40
CA ARG A 85 11.24 1.55 -9.35
C ARG A 85 9.73 1.31 -9.45
N ASP A 86 9.29 0.06 -9.29
CA ASP A 86 7.86 -0.27 -9.26
C ASP A 86 7.18 0.32 -8.00
N VAL A 87 7.89 0.38 -6.86
CA VAL A 87 7.41 1.00 -5.62
C VAL A 87 7.33 2.51 -5.76
N GLU A 88 8.39 3.13 -6.28
CA GLU A 88 8.45 4.58 -6.53
C GLU A 88 7.35 5.02 -7.50
N LYS A 89 7.17 4.27 -8.59
CA LYS A 89 6.09 4.50 -9.56
C LYS A 89 4.70 4.38 -8.95
N ALA A 90 4.51 3.49 -7.97
CA ALA A 90 3.25 3.32 -7.27
C ALA A 90 3.04 4.37 -6.16
N GLY A 91 3.98 5.31 -5.95
CA GLY A 91 3.89 6.33 -4.90
C GLY A 91 4.25 5.81 -3.50
N GLY A 92 5.05 4.73 -3.40
CA GLY A 92 5.48 4.15 -2.14
C GLY A 92 4.95 2.73 -1.90
N ILE A 93 5.25 2.16 -0.73
CA ILE A 93 4.84 0.78 -0.38
C ILE A 93 3.33 0.65 -0.30
N GLU A 94 2.64 1.60 0.31
CA GLU A 94 1.19 1.50 0.51
C GLU A 94 0.45 1.62 -0.82
N GLY A 95 0.88 2.53 -1.70
CA GLY A 95 0.37 2.61 -3.07
C GLY A 95 0.66 1.34 -3.89
N LEU A 96 1.80 0.70 -3.69
CA LEU A 96 2.08 -0.61 -4.28
C LEU A 96 1.12 -1.69 -3.77
N LEU A 97 0.87 -1.73 -2.46
CA LEU A 97 -0.03 -2.72 -1.83
C LEU A 97 -1.48 -2.54 -2.28
N LEU A 98 -1.91 -1.30 -2.56
CA LEU A 98 -3.23 -0.99 -3.09
C LEU A 98 -3.35 -1.34 -4.58
N SER A 99 -2.33 -1.01 -5.38
CA SER A 99 -2.37 -1.16 -6.85
C SER A 99 -2.22 -2.61 -7.34
N ARG A 100 -1.44 -3.45 -6.65
CA ARG A 100 -1.17 -4.83 -7.11
C ARG A 100 -2.35 -5.77 -6.83
N ARG A 101 -2.31 -7.00 -7.36
CA ARG A 101 -3.25 -8.06 -6.97
C ARG A 101 -2.64 -8.89 -5.85
N SER A 102 -3.46 -9.49 -4.98
CA SER A 102 -2.98 -10.29 -3.84
C SER A 102 -2.10 -11.48 -4.28
N LYS A 103 -2.35 -12.06 -5.46
CA LYS A 103 -1.53 -13.16 -6.02
C LYS A 103 -0.09 -12.76 -6.39
N ASP A 104 0.15 -11.46 -6.61
CA ASP A 104 1.46 -10.94 -6.99
C ASP A 104 2.30 -10.56 -5.76
N LEU A 105 1.74 -10.73 -4.56
CA LEU A 105 2.38 -10.45 -3.28
C LEU A 105 2.85 -11.75 -2.63
N THR A 106 3.87 -11.65 -1.80
CA THR A 106 4.23 -12.72 -0.86
C THR A 106 3.19 -12.82 0.26
N PRO A 107 3.18 -13.89 1.07
CA PRO A 107 2.32 -13.99 2.25
C PRO A 107 2.49 -12.80 3.21
N PHE A 108 3.72 -12.31 3.36
CA PHE A 108 4.00 -11.10 4.14
C PHE A 108 3.36 -9.86 3.52
N GLY A 109 3.52 -9.67 2.21
CA GLY A 109 2.89 -8.57 1.48
C GLY A 109 1.36 -8.61 1.55
N ALA A 110 0.76 -9.80 1.46
CA ALA A 110 -0.68 -10.00 1.59
C ALA A 110 -1.17 -9.64 3.01
N ALA A 111 -0.43 -10.01 4.04
CA ALA A 111 -0.74 -9.63 5.43
C ALA A 111 -0.58 -8.12 5.69
N LEU A 112 0.38 -7.45 5.03
CA LEU A 112 0.47 -5.99 5.07
C LEU A 112 -0.72 -5.35 4.37
N ARG A 113 -1.09 -5.87 3.20
CA ARG A 113 -2.23 -5.38 2.42
C ARG A 113 -3.52 -5.47 3.23
N SER A 114 -3.81 -6.61 3.87
CA SER A 114 -5.04 -6.75 4.67
C SER A 114 -5.12 -5.68 5.75
N ARG A 115 -4.01 -5.43 6.45
CA ARG A 115 -3.93 -4.38 7.48
C ARG A 115 -4.15 -2.98 6.93
N VAL A 116 -3.62 -2.67 5.74
CA VAL A 116 -3.90 -1.39 5.07
C VAL A 116 -5.40 -1.24 4.81
N PHE A 117 -6.08 -2.29 4.32
CA PHE A 117 -7.52 -2.25 4.09
C PHE A 117 -8.31 -2.15 5.40
N ASP A 118 -7.90 -2.85 6.46
CA ASP A 118 -8.53 -2.76 7.78
C ASP A 118 -8.48 -1.31 8.31
N HIS A 119 -7.34 -0.64 8.18
CA HIS A 119 -7.18 0.77 8.56
C HIS A 119 -8.05 1.69 7.70
N LEU A 120 -8.07 1.49 6.38
CA LEU A 120 -8.93 2.29 5.49
C LEU A 120 -10.42 2.08 5.78
N HIS A 121 -10.82 0.87 6.16
CA HIS A 121 -12.20 0.58 6.56
C HIS A 121 -12.55 1.24 7.89
N GLN A 122 -11.63 1.26 8.85
CA GLN A 122 -11.80 2.01 10.11
C GLN A 122 -11.98 3.50 9.83
N ILE A 123 -11.07 4.12 9.07
CA ILE A 123 -11.17 5.53 8.68
C ILE A 123 -12.49 5.82 7.97
N LYS A 124 -12.94 4.94 7.07
CA LYS A 124 -14.23 5.09 6.39
C LYS A 124 -15.41 5.02 7.37
N ALA A 125 -15.34 4.14 8.37
CA ALA A 125 -16.38 4.02 9.39
C ALA A 125 -16.44 5.27 10.28
N ASP A 126 -15.27 5.78 10.70
CA ASP A 126 -15.15 6.99 11.51
C ASP A 126 -15.72 8.21 10.77
N LEU A 127 -15.34 8.41 9.51
CA LEU A 127 -15.88 9.49 8.66
C LEU A 127 -17.40 9.37 8.44
N LYS A 128 -17.93 8.14 8.40
CA LYS A 128 -19.39 7.92 8.28
C LYS A 128 -20.10 8.28 9.59
N ALA A 129 -19.50 7.95 10.74
CA ALA A 129 -20.03 8.30 12.05
C ALA A 129 -20.01 9.82 12.28
N GLU A 130 -18.91 10.50 11.94
CA GLU A 130 -18.81 11.97 12.00
C GLU A 130 -19.88 12.66 11.16
N ARG A 131 -20.08 12.20 9.91
CA ARG A 131 -21.14 12.74 9.04
C ARG A 131 -22.55 12.48 9.59
N ALA A 132 -22.77 11.35 10.27
CA ALA A 132 -24.04 11.05 10.92
C ALA A 132 -24.28 11.98 12.13
N MET A 133 -23.26 12.21 12.96
CA MET A 133 -23.34 13.16 14.08
C MET A 133 -23.62 14.58 13.60
N ILE A 134 -22.93 15.06 12.55
CA ILE A 134 -23.20 16.38 11.96
C ILE A 134 -24.64 16.47 11.41
N ARG A 135 -25.16 15.39 10.82
CA ARG A 135 -26.54 15.36 10.32
C ARG A 135 -27.56 15.37 11.46
N GLU A 136 -27.32 14.63 12.54
CA GLU A 136 -28.20 14.58 13.72
C GLU A 136 -28.15 15.88 14.54
N GLU A 137 -26.98 16.49 14.70
CA GLU A 137 -26.81 17.81 15.33
C GLU A 137 -27.33 18.96 14.43
N GLY A 138 -27.25 18.79 13.11
CA GLY A 138 -27.82 19.69 12.10
C GLY A 138 -29.34 19.53 11.90
N LEU A 139 -29.95 18.46 12.41
CA LEU A 139 -31.40 18.21 12.36
C LEU A 139 -32.17 18.96 13.47
N GLY A 140 -31.66 20.14 13.85
CA GLY A 140 -32.39 21.16 14.60
C GLY A 140 -32.93 22.30 13.73
N LEU A 141 -32.54 22.41 12.46
CA LEU A 141 -33.07 23.41 11.53
C LEU A 141 -33.23 22.84 10.12
N GLU A 142 -34.50 22.75 9.74
CA GLU A 142 -35.02 22.66 8.37
C GLU A 142 -35.12 21.27 7.72
N SER A 143 -36.29 20.67 7.99
CA SER A 143 -37.04 19.91 6.99
C SER A 143 -37.14 20.70 5.68
N GLY A 144 -36.29 20.40 4.70
CA GLY A 144 -36.43 20.94 3.35
C GLY A 144 -35.33 20.47 2.40
N SER A 145 -35.73 19.83 1.30
CA SER A 145 -34.94 19.54 0.09
C SER A 145 -34.19 18.21 0.02
N GLU A 146 -34.92 17.10 0.12
CA GLU A 146 -34.56 15.86 -0.59
C GLU A 146 -34.89 15.98 -2.08
N LEU A 147 -34.10 16.74 -2.85
CA LEU A 147 -34.16 16.67 -4.31
C LEU A 147 -32.77 16.98 -4.90
N SER A 148 -32.31 16.08 -5.77
CA SER A 148 -31.17 16.17 -6.70
C SER A 148 -29.79 15.66 -6.24
N SER A 149 -29.58 14.34 -6.38
CA SER A 149 -28.24 13.80 -6.72
C SER A 149 -28.25 12.56 -7.62
N ASP A 150 -29.41 12.01 -7.97
CA ASP A 150 -29.50 10.74 -8.73
C ASP A 150 -29.74 10.89 -10.24
N ARG A 151 -29.44 12.05 -10.85
CA ARG A 151 -29.69 12.30 -12.29
C ARG A 151 -28.46 12.37 -13.21
N ILE A 152 -27.27 11.93 -12.78
CA ILE A 152 -26.08 11.90 -13.66
C ILE A 152 -25.54 10.46 -13.83
N ALA A 153 -26.45 9.51 -14.03
CA ALA A 153 -26.12 8.21 -14.58
C ALA A 153 -27.19 7.88 -15.64
N ASN A 154 -26.74 7.70 -16.88
CA ASN A 154 -27.52 7.37 -18.09
C ASN A 154 -27.99 8.58 -18.93
N GLU A 155 -27.05 9.33 -19.50
CA GLU A 155 -27.25 9.86 -20.86
C GLU A 155 -26.56 8.92 -21.85
N GLU A 156 -27.42 8.24 -22.61
CA GLU A 156 -27.13 7.35 -23.71
C GLU A 156 -26.34 8.10 -24.79
N ARG A 157 -25.16 7.59 -25.16
CA ARG A 157 -24.48 8.01 -26.39
C ARG A 157 -25.05 7.21 -27.55
N PRO A 158 -25.71 7.81 -28.55
CA PRO A 158 -26.09 7.07 -29.75
C PRO A 158 -24.84 6.73 -30.57
N LEU A 159 -24.76 5.47 -30.99
CA LEU A 159 -23.79 4.94 -31.95
C LEU A 159 -24.01 5.63 -33.31
N VAL A 160 -23.01 6.38 -33.79
CA VAL A 160 -22.95 6.81 -35.18
C VAL A 160 -22.21 5.73 -35.96
N GLU A 161 -22.96 4.94 -36.72
CA GLU A 161 -22.43 4.09 -37.78
C GLU A 161 -21.90 4.95 -38.92
N GLY A 162 -20.63 4.78 -39.27
CA GLY A 162 -19.96 5.42 -40.41
C GLY A 162 -19.48 4.35 -41.38
N ARG A 163 -19.97 4.48 -42.62
CA ARG A 163 -19.77 3.66 -43.83
C ARG A 163 -18.36 3.16 -44.10
#